data_AF-A0A958Q4K3-F1
#
_entry.id   AF-A0A958Q4K3-F1
#
_cell.length_a   1.000
_cell.length_b   1.000
_cell.length_c   1.000
_cell.angle_alpha   90.00
_cell.angle_beta   90.00
_cell.angle_gamma   90.00
#
_symmetry.space_group_name_H-M   'P 1'
#
loop_
_entity.id
_entity.type
_entity.pdbx_description
1 polymer ?
#
loop_
_entity_poly.entity_id
_entity_poly.type
_entity_poly.pdbx_seq_one_letter_code
_entity_poly.pdbx_strand_id
1 'polypeptide(L)'
;MKKLLTIEQGQIGFFYRSKIDVRCPKTRSDIQRFYLLLLPDKAAKGRLLVVGKKRLPQIIKGKSKSTEREWSLVSAVAKPERLGDLLRPEKYRTDTKGERTVGEAIPAGEGRYAIFIKEDDDSSMLVYELKSPKIPGHAQKE
;
A
#
# COMPACT_ATOMS: atom_id res chain seq x y z
N MET A 1 -24.81 4.22 -20.03
CA MET A 1 -23.92 4.19 -18.85
C MET A 1 -22.80 3.20 -19.12
N LYS A 2 -21.54 3.55 -18.84
CA LYS A 2 -20.44 2.58 -18.95
C LYS A 2 -20.62 1.51 -17.86
N LYS A 3 -20.62 0.24 -18.23
CA LYS A 3 -20.79 -0.86 -17.30
C LYS A 3 -19.43 -1.21 -16.70
N LEU A 4 -19.39 -1.24 -15.37
CA LEU A 4 -18.21 -1.62 -14.59
C LEU A 4 -18.52 -2.98 -13.95
N LEU A 5 -17.69 -3.97 -14.23
CA LEU A 5 -17.79 -5.28 -13.59
C LEU A 5 -16.88 -5.29 -12.37
N THR A 6 -17.44 -5.42 -11.17
CA THR A 6 -16.65 -5.65 -9.95
C THR A 6 -16.10 -7.06 -9.97
N ILE A 7 -14.79 -7.22 -10.03
CA ILE A 7 -14.14 -8.53 -9.99
C ILE A 7 -13.68 -8.92 -8.60
N GLU A 8 -13.37 -7.94 -7.76
CA GLU A 8 -12.86 -8.17 -6.41
C GLU A 8 -13.14 -6.96 -5.52
N GLN A 9 -13.38 -7.20 -4.25
CA GLN A 9 -13.53 -6.15 -3.23
C GLN A 9 -13.04 -6.67 -1.89
N GLY A 10 -12.68 -5.75 -1.00
CA GLY A 10 -12.15 -6.13 0.31
C GLY A 10 -11.66 -4.97 1.14
N GLN A 11 -10.81 -5.27 2.12
CA GLN A 11 -10.12 -4.28 2.94
C GLN A 11 -8.79 -3.90 2.32
N ILE A 12 -8.47 -2.60 2.35
CA ILE A 12 -7.18 -2.07 1.95
C ILE A 12 -6.49 -1.42 3.14
N GLY A 13 -5.20 -1.67 3.30
CA GLY A 13 -4.35 -1.03 4.30
C GLY A 13 -3.14 -0.38 3.64
N PHE A 14 -2.72 0.76 4.15
CA PHE A 14 -1.57 1.52 3.71
C PHE A 14 -0.56 1.53 4.85
N PHE A 15 0.67 1.11 4.59
CA PHE A 15 1.72 1.08 5.62
C PHE A 15 3.01 1.66 5.05
N TYR A 16 3.79 2.36 5.87
CA TYR A 16 5.16 2.73 5.49
C TYR A 16 6.14 2.22 6.52
N ARG A 17 7.37 1.96 6.09
CA ARG A 17 8.47 1.60 6.98
C ARG A 17 9.58 2.62 6.79
N SER A 18 10.00 3.24 7.89
CA SER A 18 11.08 4.21 7.92
C SER A 18 12.42 3.56 7.54
N LYS A 19 13.36 4.38 7.08
CA LYS A 19 14.77 3.99 7.00
C LYS A 19 15.31 3.66 8.39
N ILE A 20 16.36 2.86 8.40
CA ILE A 20 17.07 2.47 9.61
C ILE A 20 17.57 3.73 10.32
N ASP A 21 17.50 3.73 11.65
CA ASP A 21 17.84 4.84 12.54
C ASP A 21 16.97 6.11 12.39
N VAL A 22 15.92 6.08 11.56
CA VAL A 22 14.95 7.17 11.48
C VAL A 22 13.78 6.90 12.42
N ARG A 23 13.74 7.62 13.54
CA ARG A 23 12.64 7.52 14.53
C ARG A 23 11.37 8.27 14.11
N CYS A 24 11.52 9.45 13.50
CA CYS A 24 10.41 10.31 13.12
C CYS A 24 10.58 10.74 11.65
N PRO A 25 10.10 9.95 10.69
CA PRO A 25 10.21 10.30 9.27
C PRO A 25 9.45 11.61 9.02
N LYS A 26 10.08 12.53 8.30
CA LYS A 26 9.50 13.84 7.95
C LYS A 26 9.14 13.93 6.49
N THR A 27 9.88 13.23 5.64
CA THR A 27 9.72 13.28 4.19
C THR A 27 9.65 11.88 3.59
N ARG A 28 9.15 11.78 2.36
CA ARG A 28 9.22 10.54 1.58
C ARG A 28 10.63 9.94 1.46
N SER A 29 11.68 10.76 1.49
CA SER A 29 13.07 10.30 1.44
C SER A 29 13.49 9.51 2.67
N ASP A 30 12.79 9.70 3.80
CA ASP A 30 12.98 8.98 5.05
C ASP A 30 12.30 7.62 5.06
N ILE A 31 11.44 7.36 4.07
CA ILE A 31 10.71 6.10 3.93
C ILE A 31 11.60 5.08 3.20
N GLN A 32 11.75 3.90 3.78
CA GLN A 32 12.39 2.76 3.15
C GLN A 32 11.43 2.08 2.18
N ARG A 33 10.22 1.75 2.64
CA ARG A 33 9.20 1.03 1.86
C ARG A 33 7.81 1.57 2.15
N PHE A 34 6.96 1.59 1.13
CA PHE A 34 5.54 1.85 1.23
C PHE A 34 4.80 0.61 0.74
N TYR A 35 3.81 0.17 1.51
CA TYR A 35 3.08 -1.06 1.29
C TYR A 35 1.59 -0.80 1.10
N LEU A 36 0.99 -1.62 0.25
CA LEU A 36 -0.46 -1.81 0.17
C LEU A 36 -0.79 -3.22 0.62
N LEU A 37 -1.69 -3.33 1.59
CA LEU A 37 -2.28 -4.59 2.02
C LEU A 37 -3.66 -4.71 1.39
N LEU A 38 -3.93 -5.77 0.64
CA LEU A 38 -5.26 -6.07 0.08
C LEU A 38 -5.76 -7.38 0.67
N LEU A 39 -6.88 -7.34 1.38
CA LEU A 39 -7.56 -8.49 1.96
C LEU A 39 -8.93 -8.66 1.28
N PRO A 40 -9.08 -9.53 0.27
CA PRO A 40 -10.35 -9.72 -0.41
C PRO A 40 -11.41 -10.35 0.51
N ASP A 41 -12.67 -9.90 0.42
CA ASP A 41 -13.76 -10.42 1.26
C ASP A 41 -14.04 -11.91 1.02
N LYS A 42 -13.87 -12.36 -0.22
CA LYS A 42 -14.23 -13.71 -0.70
C LYS A 42 -13.04 -14.64 -0.86
N ALA A 43 -11.88 -14.31 -0.28
CA ALA A 43 -10.66 -15.12 -0.39
C ALA A 43 -10.01 -15.34 0.98
N ALA A 44 -9.45 -16.54 1.18
CA ALA A 44 -8.74 -16.88 2.41
C ALA A 44 -7.31 -16.28 2.50
N LYS A 45 -6.80 -15.71 1.39
CA LYS A 45 -5.47 -15.12 1.30
C LYS A 45 -5.58 -13.67 0.83
N GLY A 46 -4.74 -12.82 1.40
CA GLY A 46 -4.52 -11.46 0.96
C GLY A 46 -3.22 -11.30 0.16
N ARG A 47 -2.95 -10.05 -0.24
CA ARG A 47 -1.73 -9.66 -0.94
C ARG A 47 -1.07 -8.49 -0.21
N LEU A 48 0.24 -8.57 -0.03
CA LEU A 48 1.07 -7.43 0.37
C LEU A 48 1.85 -6.95 -0.84
N LEU A 49 1.65 -5.69 -1.22
CA LEU A 49 2.32 -5.05 -2.34
C LEU A 49 3.33 -4.03 -1.83
N VAL A 50 4.41 -3.84 -2.58
CA VAL A 50 5.39 -2.76 -2.38
C VAL A 50 5.25 -1.76 -3.51
N VAL A 51 5.11 -0.48 -3.17
CA VAL A 51 4.93 0.62 -4.14
C VAL A 51 6.27 1.31 -4.40
N GLY A 52 6.73 1.29 -5.66
CA GLY A 52 8.09 1.71 -6.02
C GLY A 52 8.44 3.15 -5.66
N LYS A 53 7.55 4.12 -5.94
CA LYS A 53 7.78 5.55 -5.64
C LYS A 53 7.49 5.95 -4.21
N LYS A 54 7.06 5.02 -3.36
CA LYS A 54 6.70 5.29 -1.96
C LYS A 54 5.58 6.32 -1.79
N ARG A 55 4.74 6.48 -2.82
CA ARG A 55 3.53 7.30 -2.85
C ARG A 55 2.54 6.71 -3.84
N LEU A 56 1.28 7.08 -3.71
CA LEU A 56 0.28 6.83 -4.74
C LEU A 56 0.37 7.88 -5.86
N PRO A 57 -0.08 7.56 -7.08
CA PRO A 57 -0.24 8.55 -8.14
C PRO A 57 -1.18 9.68 -7.71
N GLN A 58 -0.92 10.90 -8.16
CA GLN A 58 -1.84 12.00 -7.92
C GLN A 58 -3.14 11.83 -8.70
N ILE A 59 -4.29 12.04 -8.03
CA ILE A 59 -5.61 12.05 -8.68
C ILE A 59 -5.90 13.50 -9.12
N ILE A 60 -5.79 13.78 -10.42
CA ILE A 60 -6.04 15.11 -10.98
C ILE A 60 -7.52 15.22 -11.38
N LYS A 61 -8.27 16.10 -10.73
CA LYS A 61 -9.70 16.34 -11.05
C LYS A 61 -9.87 16.69 -12.53
N GLY A 62 -10.81 16.02 -13.20
CA GLY A 62 -11.09 16.20 -14.63
C GLY A 62 -10.18 15.44 -15.58
N LYS A 63 -9.14 14.75 -15.08
CA LYS A 63 -8.32 13.83 -15.89
C LYS A 63 -8.62 12.39 -15.49
N SER A 64 -9.06 11.58 -16.45
CA SER A 64 -9.36 10.15 -16.25
C SER A 64 -8.11 9.27 -16.29
N LYS A 65 -7.00 9.77 -16.84
CA LYS A 65 -5.72 9.05 -16.93
C LYS A 65 -4.65 9.83 -16.19
N SER A 66 -3.97 9.15 -15.26
CA SER A 66 -2.71 9.65 -14.74
C SER A 66 -1.67 9.66 -15.86
N THR A 67 -0.91 10.73 -15.97
CA THR A 67 0.29 10.78 -16.81
C THR A 67 1.49 10.11 -16.14
N GLU A 68 1.40 9.84 -14.84
CA GLU A 68 2.42 9.14 -14.07
C GLU A 68 2.27 7.62 -14.24
N ARG A 69 3.37 6.96 -14.66
CA ARG A 69 3.47 5.51 -14.65
C ARG A 69 4.12 5.07 -13.37
N GLU A 70 3.32 4.42 -12.52
CA GLU A 70 3.77 3.88 -11.26
C GLU A 70 3.66 2.36 -11.25
N TRP A 71 4.59 1.70 -10.59
CA TRP A 71 4.59 0.24 -10.46
C TRP A 71 4.49 -0.17 -8.99
N SER A 72 3.82 -1.31 -8.80
CA SER A 72 3.77 -2.01 -7.53
C SER A 72 4.12 -3.47 -7.75
N LEU A 73 4.84 -4.07 -6.80
CA LEU A 73 5.21 -5.47 -6.82
C LEU A 73 4.37 -6.22 -5.78
N VAL A 74 3.78 -7.36 -6.16
CA VAL A 74 3.19 -8.29 -5.17
C VAL A 74 4.33 -8.99 -4.44
N SER A 75 4.60 -8.56 -3.21
CA SER A 75 5.71 -9.09 -2.41
C SER A 75 5.35 -10.36 -1.66
N ALA A 76 4.07 -10.57 -1.35
CA ALA A 76 3.59 -11.79 -0.70
C ALA A 76 2.12 -12.05 -0.97
N VAL A 77 1.74 -13.33 -1.00
CA VAL A 77 0.36 -13.81 -1.03
C VAL A 77 0.20 -14.86 0.07
N ALA A 78 -0.54 -14.54 1.12
CA ALA A 78 -0.64 -15.40 2.30
C ALA A 78 -1.92 -15.12 3.10
N LYS A 79 -2.16 -15.92 4.14
CA LYS A 79 -3.21 -15.62 5.12
C LYS A 79 -2.92 -14.28 5.84
N PRO A 80 -3.94 -13.55 6.30
CA PRO A 80 -3.78 -12.23 6.92
C PRO A 80 -2.73 -12.20 8.04
N GLU A 81 -2.67 -13.25 8.87
CA GLU A 81 -1.73 -13.34 10.00
C GLU A 81 -0.29 -13.31 9.50
N ARG A 82 0.01 -14.08 8.45
CA ARG A 82 1.33 -14.15 7.84
C ARG A 82 1.71 -12.84 7.15
N LEU A 83 0.74 -12.13 6.57
CA LEU A 83 1.00 -10.79 6.00
C LEU A 83 1.30 -9.77 7.10
N GLY A 84 0.62 -9.87 8.25
CA GLY A 84 0.91 -9.08 9.44
C GLY A 84 2.33 -9.32 9.97
N ASP A 85 2.80 -10.56 9.98
CA ASP A 85 4.18 -10.89 10.38
C ASP A 85 5.22 -10.15 9.52
N LEU A 86 4.98 -10.00 8.22
CA LEU A 86 5.91 -9.30 7.31
C LEU A 86 5.99 -7.79 7.60
N LEU A 87 4.97 -7.22 8.26
CA LEU A 87 4.93 -5.82 8.65
C LEU A 87 5.62 -5.55 9.99
N ARG A 88 5.85 -6.59 10.82
CA ARG A 88 6.53 -6.47 12.12
C ARG A 88 8.00 -6.05 12.01
N PRO A 89 8.63 -5.62 13.12
CA PRO A 89 10.05 -5.34 13.14
C PRO A 89 10.86 -6.58 12.76
N GLU A 90 11.96 -6.37 12.04
CA GLU A 90 12.87 -7.43 11.65
C GLU A 90 14.27 -7.09 12.16
N LYS A 91 14.87 -8.02 12.91
CA LYS A 91 16.27 -7.92 13.31
C LYS A 91 17.10 -8.66 12.28
N TYR A 92 18.14 -8.01 11.78
CA TYR A 92 19.10 -8.65 10.89
C TYR A 92 20.53 -8.23 11.23
N ARG A 93 21.45 -9.17 11.06
CA ARG A 93 22.88 -8.95 11.31
C ARG A 93 23.52 -8.39 10.04
N THR A 94 24.33 -7.35 10.20
CA THR A 94 25.17 -6.82 9.11
C THR A 94 26.60 -7.22 9.33
N ASP A 95 27.28 -7.61 8.25
CA ASP A 95 28.67 -8.07 8.30
C ASP A 95 29.64 -6.95 8.72
N THR A 96 29.26 -5.69 8.50
CA THR A 96 30.14 -4.53 8.72
C THR A 96 29.81 -3.71 9.96
N LYS A 97 28.59 -3.80 10.52
CA LYS A 97 28.11 -2.89 11.58
C LYS A 97 27.26 -3.56 12.67
N GLY A 98 27.30 -4.88 12.82
CA GLY A 98 26.62 -5.61 13.90
C GLY A 98 25.11 -5.79 13.67
N GLU A 99 24.33 -6.01 14.74
CA GLU A 99 22.88 -6.17 14.68
C GLU A 99 22.16 -4.84 14.37
N ARG A 100 21.29 -4.87 13.37
CA ARG A 100 20.42 -3.77 12.98
C ARG A 100 18.97 -4.20 13.15
N THR A 101 18.15 -3.33 13.74
CA THR A 101 16.71 -3.54 13.83
C THR A 101 16.04 -2.64 12.79
N VAL A 102 15.36 -3.25 11.82
CA VAL A 102 14.41 -2.52 10.99
C VAL A 102 13.12 -2.38 11.79
N GLY A 103 12.65 -1.15 11.96
CA GLY A 103 11.38 -0.89 12.65
C GLY A 103 10.19 -1.55 11.95
N GLU A 104 9.08 -1.67 12.68
CA GLU A 104 7.80 -2.08 12.11
C GLU A 104 7.33 -1.14 10.99
N ALA A 105 6.45 -1.66 10.15
CA ALA A 105 5.70 -0.84 9.24
C ALA A 105 4.56 -0.14 10.01
N ILE A 106 4.50 1.18 9.90
CA ILE A 106 3.54 2.05 10.58
C ILE A 106 2.29 2.16 9.69
N PRO A 107 1.08 1.96 10.25
CA PRO A 107 -0.16 2.15 9.51
C PRO A 107 -0.34 3.63 9.15
N ALA A 108 -0.52 3.89 7.86
CA ALA A 108 -0.84 5.19 7.29
C ALA A 108 -2.32 5.31 6.95
N GLY A 109 -3.04 4.22 6.80
CA GLY A 109 -4.47 4.29 6.58
C GLY A 109 -5.09 2.93 6.33
N GLU A 110 -6.41 2.88 6.43
CA GLU A 110 -7.22 1.71 6.16
C GLU A 110 -8.51 2.13 5.50
N GLY A 111 -9.10 1.21 4.74
CA GLY A 111 -10.29 1.47 3.98
C GLY A 111 -10.88 0.22 3.35
N ARG A 112 -11.83 0.44 2.46
CA ARG A 112 -12.34 -0.59 1.56
C ARG A 112 -11.86 -0.33 0.15
N TYR A 113 -11.66 -1.38 -0.62
CA TYR A 113 -11.33 -1.28 -2.04
C TYR A 113 -12.27 -2.12 -2.88
N ALA A 114 -12.34 -1.76 -4.16
CA ALA A 114 -12.90 -2.58 -5.22
C ALA A 114 -11.99 -2.52 -6.45
N ILE A 115 -11.90 -3.63 -7.18
CA ILE A 115 -11.29 -3.70 -8.49
C ILE A 115 -12.41 -3.91 -9.51
N PHE A 116 -12.48 -3.01 -10.48
CA PHE A 116 -13.40 -3.11 -11.61
C PHE A 116 -12.66 -3.40 -12.90
N ILE A 117 -13.30 -4.12 -13.82
CA ILE A 117 -12.90 -4.15 -15.22
C ILE A 117 -13.79 -3.19 -16.01
N LYS A 118 -13.15 -2.39 -16.86
CA LYS A 118 -13.80 -1.49 -17.80
C LYS A 118 -14.08 -2.25 -19.10
N GLU A 119 -15.34 -2.48 -19.44
CA GLU A 119 -15.73 -3.32 -20.59
C GLU A 119 -15.26 -2.76 -21.95
N ASP A 120 -14.89 -1.48 -22.05
CA ASP A 120 -14.51 -0.83 -23.31
C ASP A 120 -13.02 -0.95 -23.67
N ASP A 121 -12.13 -1.21 -22.71
CA ASP A 121 -10.69 -1.35 -22.96
C ASP A 121 -10.01 -2.43 -22.10
N ASP A 122 -10.79 -3.30 -21.46
CA ASP A 122 -10.35 -4.37 -20.55
C ASP A 122 -9.38 -3.92 -19.44
N SER A 123 -9.32 -2.61 -19.18
CA SER A 123 -8.47 -2.08 -18.13
C SER A 123 -9.09 -2.34 -16.76
N SER A 124 -8.24 -2.72 -15.80
CA SER A 124 -8.65 -2.85 -14.40
C SER A 124 -8.42 -1.55 -13.64
N MET A 125 -9.39 -1.12 -12.85
CA MET A 125 -9.27 0.03 -11.96
C MET A 125 -9.37 -0.40 -10.50
N LEU A 126 -8.35 -0.09 -9.71
CA LEU A 126 -8.43 -0.14 -8.25
C LEU A 126 -9.02 1.17 -7.74
N VAL A 127 -10.16 1.10 -7.06
CA VAL A 127 -10.71 2.22 -6.30
C VAL A 127 -10.68 1.90 -4.81
N TYR A 128 -10.63 2.93 -3.98
CA TYR A 128 -10.75 2.75 -2.54
C TYR A 128 -11.40 3.95 -1.87
N GLU A 129 -11.94 3.70 -0.68
CA GLU A 129 -12.43 4.71 0.24
C GLU A 129 -11.73 4.52 1.59
N LEU A 130 -11.09 5.57 2.09
CA LEU A 130 -10.43 5.55 3.39
C LEU A 130 -11.45 5.65 4.52
N LYS A 131 -11.33 4.76 5.50
CA LYS A 131 -12.09 4.78 6.75
C LYS A 131 -11.29 5.43 7.89
N SER A 132 -9.98 5.22 7.92
CA SER A 132 -9.06 5.82 8.89
C SER A 132 -7.76 6.23 8.19
N PRO A 133 -7.18 7.40 8.52
CA PRO A 133 -7.73 8.41 9.44
C PRO A 133 -8.93 9.14 8.82
N LYS A 134 -9.91 9.54 9.66
CA LYS A 134 -11.06 10.35 9.20
C LYS A 134 -10.62 11.71 8.66
N ILE A 135 -9.56 12.27 9.23
CA ILE A 135 -8.96 13.54 8.82
C ILE A 135 -7.52 13.25 8.36
N PRO A 136 -7.19 13.47 7.08
CA PRO A 136 -5.84 13.27 6.56
C PRO A 136 -4.79 14.12 7.30
N GLY A 137 -3.78 13.45 7.85
CA GLY A 137 -2.60 14.05 8.47
C GLY A 137 -1.45 14.22 7.47
N HIS A 138 -0.24 14.44 8.00
CA HIS A 138 0.96 14.67 7.17
C HIS A 138 1.28 13.48 6.25
N ALA A 139 1.16 12.25 6.75
CA ALA A 139 1.47 11.05 5.99
C ALA A 139 0.56 10.83 4.76
N GLN A 140 -0.66 11.39 4.76
CA GLN A 140 -1.58 11.32 3.63
C GLN A 140 -1.41 12.49 2.63
N LYS A 141 -0.58 13.49 2.95
CA LYS A 141 -0.33 14.69 2.13
C LYS A 141 1.00 14.65 1.38
N GLU A 142 1.92 13.77 1.76
CA GLU A 142 3.23 13.50 1.11
C GLU A 142 3.10 12.51 -0.06
#